data_AF-A0A6L4WTT9-F1
#
_entry.id   AF-A0A6L4WTT9-F1
#
_cell.length_a   1.000
_cell.length_b   1.000
_cell.length_c   1.000
_cell.angle_alpha   90.00
_cell.angle_beta   90.00
_cell.angle_gamma   90.00
#
_symmetry.space_group_name_H-M   'P 1'
#
loop_
_entity.id
_entity.type
_entity.pdbx_description
1 polymer ?
#
loop_
_entity_poly.entity_id
_entity_poly.type
_entity_poly.pdbx_seq_one_letter_code
_entity_poly.pdbx_strand_id
1 'polypeptide(L)'
;MKNTVKIGVVGIVSTLLLSGCAVDKFAQKYSPENVKRMIAKKMNGKSESGFKIKFQDKDLANKFATYYDKDGYIFDYTSNTFNVQKQLVYFSQNVYLKNANSYIQNNSAENEFSKKYKETILERGNNYKILTGDFNKELIEVSMNRKVPNFRQSTKQYLKWNLIPVIAEFDSHNELKSIMLNRVEIGSAYDRYRDPNVQSEINLNILVYTGNALNTIKNNVSKKKWEDNLISSSN
;
A
#
# COMPACT_ATOMS: atom_id res chain seq x y z
N MET A 1 14.77 -72.24 13.33
CA MET A 1 15.62 -71.16 12.79
C MET A 1 14.79 -70.21 11.95
N LYS A 2 14.75 -68.94 12.39
CA LYS A 2 14.61 -67.67 11.63
C LYS A 2 13.58 -67.54 10.50
N ASN A 3 12.64 -66.59 10.72
CA ASN A 3 12.25 -65.42 9.89
C ASN A 3 12.04 -65.63 8.37
N THR A 4 11.05 -65.04 7.68
CA THR A 4 10.40 -63.73 7.84
C THR A 4 9.19 -63.67 6.90
N VAL A 5 8.09 -63.07 7.35
CA VAL A 5 6.96 -62.67 6.48
C VAL A 5 7.40 -61.46 5.64
N LYS A 6 7.31 -61.56 4.32
CA LYS A 6 7.45 -60.40 3.40
C LYS A 6 6.06 -59.91 3.01
N ILE A 7 5.64 -58.80 3.63
CA ILE A 7 4.53 -57.97 3.17
C ILE A 7 5.07 -57.14 2.00
N GLY A 8 4.58 -57.42 0.80
CA GLY A 8 4.86 -56.63 -0.39
C GLY A 8 4.10 -55.31 -0.33
N VAL A 9 4.80 -54.23 0.02
CA VAL A 9 4.33 -52.86 -0.11
C VAL A 9 4.32 -52.52 -1.60
N VAL A 10 3.13 -52.39 -2.18
CA VAL A 10 2.92 -51.81 -3.52
C VAL A 10 3.28 -50.33 -3.41
N GLY A 11 4.45 -49.98 -3.94
CA GLY A 11 4.96 -48.62 -3.97
C GLY A 11 4.13 -47.74 -4.90
N ILE A 12 3.44 -46.76 -4.32
CA ILE A 12 3.00 -45.57 -5.05
C ILE A 12 4.26 -44.77 -5.35
N VAL A 13 4.71 -44.81 -6.61
CA VAL A 13 5.76 -43.92 -7.11
C VAL A 13 5.15 -42.52 -7.20
N SER A 14 5.16 -41.78 -6.09
CA SER A 14 5.05 -40.33 -6.14
C SER A 14 6.37 -39.79 -6.64
N THR A 15 6.43 -39.56 -7.95
CA THR A 15 7.53 -38.87 -8.62
C THR A 15 7.58 -37.42 -8.13
N LEU A 16 8.15 -37.22 -6.94
CA LEU A 16 8.57 -35.92 -6.43
C LEU A 16 9.86 -35.54 -7.17
N LEU A 17 9.70 -35.10 -8.42
CA LEU A 17 10.79 -34.48 -9.17
C LEU A 17 11.07 -33.09 -8.59
N LEU A 18 12.01 -33.09 -7.65
CA LEU A 18 13.00 -32.07 -7.38
C LEU A 18 12.99 -30.88 -8.36
N SER A 19 12.37 -29.79 -7.92
CA SER A 19 12.78 -28.42 -8.28
C SER A 19 12.99 -27.62 -6.99
N GLY A 20 13.81 -28.20 -6.10
CA GLY A 20 14.26 -27.58 -4.87
C GLY A 20 15.26 -26.46 -5.15
N CYS A 21 14.73 -25.25 -5.36
CA CYS A 21 15.45 -23.98 -5.17
C CYS A 21 14.52 -22.74 -5.15
N ALA A 22 13.26 -22.86 -5.61
CA ALA A 22 12.30 -21.74 -5.59
C ALA A 22 11.30 -21.79 -4.42
N VAL A 23 10.95 -22.99 -3.94
CA VAL A 23 9.97 -23.19 -2.86
C VAL A 23 10.49 -22.67 -1.53
N ASP A 24 11.81 -22.75 -1.29
CA ASP A 24 12.43 -22.35 -0.03
C ASP A 24 12.43 -20.84 0.20
N LYS A 25 12.65 -20.02 -0.85
CA LYS A 25 12.63 -18.55 -0.71
C LYS A 25 11.23 -18.00 -0.52
N PHE A 26 10.22 -18.62 -1.15
CA PHE A 26 8.83 -18.23 -0.97
C PHE A 26 8.32 -18.62 0.42
N ALA A 27 8.52 -19.89 0.81
CA ALA A 27 8.16 -20.38 2.14
C ALA A 27 8.92 -19.64 3.25
N GLN A 28 10.20 -19.29 3.05
CA GLN A 28 10.92 -18.43 3.98
C GLN A 28 10.37 -17.00 3.98
N LYS A 29 10.20 -16.31 2.85
CA LYS A 29 9.70 -14.92 2.83
C LYS A 29 8.34 -14.76 3.52
N TYR A 30 7.48 -15.77 3.40
CA TYR A 30 6.13 -15.78 3.95
C TYR A 30 5.95 -16.71 5.16
N SER A 31 7.04 -17.17 5.78
CA SER A 31 6.92 -17.96 7.01
C SER A 31 6.29 -17.08 8.10
N PRO A 32 5.45 -17.63 8.99
CA PRO A 32 4.87 -16.87 10.09
C PRO A 32 5.93 -16.11 10.91
N GLU A 33 7.13 -16.68 11.04
CA GLU A 33 8.27 -16.03 11.69
C GLU A 33 8.87 -14.87 10.87
N ASN A 34 8.97 -14.98 9.55
CA ASN A 34 9.49 -13.90 8.71
C ASN A 34 8.46 -12.81 8.43
N VAL A 35 7.17 -13.14 8.41
CA VAL A 35 6.08 -12.15 8.45
C VAL A 35 6.09 -11.44 9.79
N LYS A 36 6.18 -12.15 10.92
CA LYS A 36 6.36 -11.53 12.25
C LYS A 36 7.65 -10.72 12.35
N ARG A 37 8.78 -11.19 11.79
CA ARG A 37 10.04 -10.42 11.74
C ARG A 37 9.95 -9.24 10.78
N MET A 38 9.22 -9.30 9.67
CA MET A 38 8.98 -8.13 8.80
C MET A 38 8.12 -7.09 9.50
N ILE A 39 7.10 -7.53 10.25
CA ILE A 39 6.27 -6.67 11.11
C ILE A 39 7.15 -6.05 12.22
N ALA A 40 7.97 -6.85 12.91
CA ALA A 40 8.86 -6.39 13.98
C ALA A 40 10.03 -5.52 13.49
N LYS A 41 10.58 -5.78 12.30
CA LYS A 41 11.72 -5.04 11.72
C LYS A 41 11.29 -3.74 11.05
N LYS A 42 9.98 -3.48 10.90
CA LYS A 42 9.43 -2.19 10.48
C LYS A 42 9.16 -1.21 11.63
N MET A 43 9.35 -1.61 12.88
CA MET A 43 9.49 -0.66 13.98
C MET A 43 10.87 -0.01 13.91
N ASN A 44 11.01 1.04 13.11
CA ASN A 44 12.23 1.85 12.96
C ASN A 44 12.57 2.67 14.24
N GLY A 45 12.30 2.14 15.44
CA GLY A 45 12.34 2.86 16.72
C GLY A 45 11.30 3.99 16.84
N LYS A 46 10.41 4.12 15.85
CA LYS A 46 9.29 5.06 15.86
C LYS A 46 8.14 4.45 16.68
N SER A 47 7.28 5.28 17.24
CA SER A 47 6.15 4.86 18.08
C SER A 47 4.94 5.74 17.84
N GLU A 48 3.76 5.27 18.25
CA GLU A 48 2.53 6.07 18.24
C GLU A 48 2.71 7.41 18.98
N SER A 49 3.25 7.38 20.19
CA SER A 49 3.54 8.60 20.97
C SER A 49 4.53 9.51 20.23
N GLY A 50 5.54 8.92 19.61
CA GLY A 50 6.50 9.65 18.79
C GLY A 50 5.86 10.33 17.58
N PHE A 51 4.84 9.71 16.96
CA PHE A 51 4.08 10.30 15.85
C PHE A 51 3.30 11.53 16.31
N LYS A 52 2.53 11.39 17.40
CA LYS A 52 1.80 12.51 18.03
C LYS A 52 2.71 13.69 18.40
N ILE A 53 3.94 13.41 18.84
CA ILE A 53 4.91 14.44 19.21
C ILE A 53 5.57 15.09 17.98
N LYS A 54 6.04 14.30 17.01
CA LYS A 54 6.92 14.79 15.93
C LYS A 54 6.20 15.25 14.67
N PHE A 55 5.01 14.71 14.38
CA PHE A 55 4.24 15.14 13.22
C PHE A 55 3.65 16.53 13.47
N GLN A 56 3.74 17.42 12.49
CA GLN A 56 3.38 18.84 12.67
C GLN A 56 1.87 19.05 12.76
N ASP A 57 1.09 18.35 11.93
CA ASP A 57 -0.36 18.43 11.98
C ASP A 57 -0.90 17.57 13.13
N LYS A 58 -1.18 18.21 14.27
CA LYS A 58 -1.55 17.53 15.52
C LYS A 58 -2.90 16.84 15.45
N ASP A 59 -3.85 17.41 14.71
CA ASP A 59 -5.16 16.79 14.61
C ASP A 59 -5.12 15.54 13.71
N LEU A 60 -4.39 15.57 12.59
CA LEU A 60 -4.13 14.36 11.80
C LEU A 60 -3.33 13.34 12.63
N ALA A 61 -2.32 13.78 13.38
CA ALA A 61 -1.55 12.89 14.24
C ALA A 61 -2.45 12.14 15.23
N ASN A 62 -3.36 12.86 15.89
CA ASN A 62 -4.28 12.29 16.87
C ASN A 62 -5.29 11.32 16.24
N LYS A 63 -5.88 11.68 15.10
CA LYS A 63 -6.88 10.84 14.42
C LYS A 63 -6.26 9.55 13.85
N PHE A 64 -5.03 9.63 13.35
CA PHE A 64 -4.38 8.52 12.63
C PHE A 64 -3.38 7.70 13.45
N ALA A 65 -3.03 8.13 14.66
CA ALA A 65 -2.19 7.35 15.58
C ALA A 65 -2.74 5.93 15.84
N THR A 66 -4.06 5.76 15.83
CA THR A 66 -4.72 4.46 16.01
C THR A 66 -4.35 3.41 14.95
N TYR A 67 -3.82 3.82 13.80
CA TYR A 67 -3.34 2.91 12.75
C TYR A 67 -1.91 2.43 12.96
N TYR A 68 -1.20 2.93 13.99
CA TYR A 68 0.18 2.55 14.27
C TYR A 68 0.30 1.08 14.70
N ASP A 69 -0.57 0.65 15.62
CA ASP A 69 -0.61 -0.71 16.17
C ASP A 69 -1.75 -1.56 15.61
N LYS A 70 -2.40 -1.09 14.54
CA LYS A 70 -3.52 -1.82 13.94
C LYS A 70 -3.01 -3.01 13.12
N ASP A 71 -3.57 -4.19 13.37
CA ASP A 71 -3.21 -5.41 12.64
C ASP A 71 -3.35 -5.25 11.11
N GLY A 72 -2.34 -5.73 10.39
CA GLY A 72 -2.28 -5.64 8.93
C GLY A 72 -1.89 -4.27 8.39
N TYR A 73 -1.62 -3.30 9.26
CA TYR A 73 -1.07 -2.00 8.92
C TYR A 73 0.40 -1.89 9.25
N ILE A 74 1.08 -1.11 8.44
CA ILE A 74 2.47 -0.74 8.61
C ILE A 74 2.53 0.77 8.50
N PHE A 75 3.00 1.42 9.54
CA PHE A 75 3.00 2.86 9.65
C PHE A 75 4.44 3.42 9.69
N ASP A 76 4.71 4.45 8.91
CA ASP A 76 5.96 5.21 8.97
C ASP A 76 5.68 6.71 8.81
N TYR A 77 6.53 7.58 9.37
CA TYR A 77 6.30 9.02 9.35
C TYR A 77 7.57 9.87 9.42
N THR A 78 7.46 11.10 8.96
CA THR A 78 8.40 12.22 9.17
C THR A 78 7.66 13.35 9.91
N SER A 79 8.23 14.56 9.96
CA SER A 79 7.53 15.71 10.55
C SER A 79 6.35 16.21 9.72
N ASN A 80 6.35 15.96 8.40
CA ASN A 80 5.39 16.53 7.44
C ASN A 80 4.77 15.48 6.50
N THR A 81 5.17 14.21 6.64
CA THR A 81 4.56 13.11 5.89
C THR A 81 4.31 11.92 6.78
N PHE A 82 3.30 11.12 6.44
CA PHE A 82 3.22 9.75 6.92
C PHE A 82 2.80 8.82 5.78
N ASN A 83 3.22 7.56 5.88
CA ASN A 83 2.87 6.50 4.96
C ASN A 83 2.28 5.33 5.73
N VAL A 84 1.15 4.85 5.23
CA VAL A 84 0.44 3.70 5.76
C VAL A 84 0.36 2.65 4.66
N GLN A 85 0.99 1.51 4.90
CA GLN A 85 0.87 0.35 4.05
C GLN A 85 -0.14 -0.62 4.67
N LYS A 86 -1.17 -0.98 3.90
CA LYS A 86 -2.16 -2.00 4.24
C LYS A 86 -2.03 -3.19 3.29
N GLN A 87 -1.88 -4.38 3.85
CA GLN A 87 -1.98 -5.61 3.08
C GLN A 87 -3.47 -5.88 2.76
N LEU A 88 -3.84 -5.84 1.48
CA LEU A 88 -5.22 -6.10 1.04
C LEU A 88 -5.46 -7.57 0.70
N VAL A 89 -4.45 -8.21 0.10
CA VAL A 89 -4.51 -9.60 -0.33
C VAL A 89 -3.20 -10.30 -0.03
N TYR A 90 -3.26 -11.45 0.62
CA TYR A 90 -2.16 -12.39 0.76
C TYR A 90 -2.17 -13.41 -0.38
N PHE A 91 -1.03 -13.99 -0.72
CA PHE A 91 -0.97 -15.05 -1.74
C PHE A 91 -1.86 -16.25 -1.45
N SER A 92 -2.20 -16.50 -0.19
CA SER A 92 -3.14 -17.55 0.23
C SER A 92 -4.59 -17.29 -0.16
N GLN A 93 -4.96 -16.05 -0.53
CA GLN A 93 -6.36 -15.64 -0.73
C GLN A 93 -6.89 -15.82 -2.16
N ASN A 94 -6.25 -16.64 -3.00
CA ASN A 94 -6.72 -17.06 -4.34
C ASN A 94 -7.16 -15.94 -5.30
N VAL A 95 -6.72 -14.70 -5.10
CA VAL A 95 -6.89 -13.62 -6.07
C VAL A 95 -5.80 -13.74 -7.12
N TYR A 96 -6.16 -14.13 -8.33
CA TYR A 96 -5.22 -14.25 -9.44
C TYR A 96 -4.75 -12.90 -9.98
N LEU A 97 -3.53 -12.84 -10.51
CA LEU A 97 -2.91 -11.62 -11.05
C LEU A 97 -3.80 -10.92 -12.08
N LYS A 98 -4.45 -11.67 -12.98
CA LYS A 98 -5.40 -11.12 -13.96
C LYS A 98 -6.61 -10.40 -13.34
N ASN A 99 -6.99 -10.77 -12.12
CA ASN A 99 -8.15 -10.23 -11.39
C ASN A 99 -7.74 -9.15 -10.37
N ALA A 100 -6.45 -8.86 -10.20
CA ALA A 100 -5.99 -7.97 -9.14
C ALA A 100 -6.57 -6.55 -9.25
N ASN A 101 -6.60 -5.97 -10.46
CA ASN A 101 -7.12 -4.62 -10.67
C ASN A 101 -8.61 -4.52 -10.34
N SER A 102 -9.43 -5.46 -10.82
CA SER A 102 -10.87 -5.46 -10.55
C SER A 102 -11.16 -5.70 -9.07
N TYR A 103 -10.36 -6.55 -8.41
CA TYR A 103 -10.44 -6.72 -6.95
C TYR A 103 -10.24 -5.40 -6.21
N ILE A 104 -9.21 -4.62 -6.57
CA ILE A 104 -8.90 -3.34 -5.92
C ILE A 104 -10.03 -2.32 -6.15
N GLN A 105 -10.51 -2.19 -7.38
CA GLN A 105 -11.59 -1.26 -7.72
C GLN A 105 -12.87 -1.56 -6.93
N ASN A 106 -13.20 -2.83 -6.73
CA ASN A 106 -14.40 -3.24 -6.02
C ASN A 106 -14.28 -3.16 -4.49
N ASN A 107 -13.07 -3.24 -3.92
CA ASN A 107 -12.89 -3.43 -2.48
C ASN A 107 -12.10 -2.31 -1.78
N SER A 108 -11.52 -1.35 -2.51
CA SER A 108 -10.52 -0.43 -1.91
C SER A 108 -10.60 1.03 -2.36
N ALA A 109 -11.51 1.37 -3.28
CA ALA A 109 -11.73 2.76 -3.71
C ALA A 109 -12.16 3.68 -2.54
N GLU A 110 -12.93 3.15 -1.59
CA GLU A 110 -13.27 3.85 -0.35
C GLU A 110 -13.01 2.98 0.88
N ASN A 111 -11.76 2.99 1.34
CA ASN A 111 -11.36 2.28 2.54
C ASN A 111 -11.57 3.13 3.81
N GLU A 112 -11.51 2.49 4.98
CA GLU A 112 -11.67 3.16 6.27
C GLU A 112 -10.71 4.34 6.48
N PHE A 113 -9.52 4.28 5.89
CA PHE A 113 -8.52 5.34 6.01
C PHE A 113 -8.94 6.58 5.23
N SER A 114 -9.40 6.40 3.98
CA SER A 114 -9.87 7.52 3.15
C SER A 114 -11.15 8.15 3.69
N LYS A 115 -12.07 7.35 4.26
CA LYS A 115 -13.23 7.87 4.98
C LYS A 115 -12.81 8.71 6.17
N LYS A 116 -11.92 8.18 7.02
CA LYS A 116 -11.43 8.90 8.19
C LYS A 116 -10.71 10.20 7.83
N TYR A 117 -10.01 10.21 6.70
CA TYR A 117 -9.32 11.39 6.21
C TYR A 117 -10.30 12.48 5.76
N LYS A 118 -11.32 12.13 4.96
CA LYS A 118 -12.40 13.06 4.58
C LYS A 118 -13.14 13.60 5.80
N GLU A 119 -13.51 12.74 6.74
CA GLU A 119 -14.15 13.13 8.00
C GLU A 119 -13.31 14.16 8.76
N THR A 120 -12.00 13.89 8.90
CA THR A 120 -11.08 14.79 9.60
C THR A 120 -10.98 16.15 8.91
N ILE A 121 -10.98 16.18 7.58
CA ILE A 121 -11.01 17.44 6.81
C ILE A 121 -12.26 18.26 7.13
N LEU A 122 -13.43 17.61 7.08
CA LEU A 122 -14.71 18.29 7.33
C LEU A 122 -14.83 18.75 8.79
N GLU A 123 -14.36 17.95 9.76
CA GLU A 123 -14.33 18.32 11.19
C GLU A 123 -13.51 19.60 11.46
N ARG A 124 -12.53 19.92 10.59
CA ARG A 124 -11.73 21.15 10.66
C ARG A 124 -12.43 22.37 10.04
N GLY A 125 -13.58 22.18 9.39
CA GLY A 125 -14.23 23.20 8.57
C GLY A 125 -13.52 23.45 7.23
N ASN A 126 -12.69 22.49 6.78
CA ASN A 126 -12.02 22.55 5.48
C ASN A 126 -12.80 21.74 4.44
N ASN A 127 -12.51 22.03 3.17
CA ASN A 127 -13.10 21.34 2.02
C ASN A 127 -12.13 20.30 1.46
N TYR A 128 -12.65 19.25 0.83
CA TYR A 128 -11.81 18.35 0.04
C TYR A 128 -12.22 18.27 -1.42
N LYS A 129 -11.21 18.09 -2.28
CA LYS A 129 -11.36 17.74 -3.70
C LYS A 129 -10.91 16.31 -3.93
N ILE A 130 -11.69 15.57 -4.68
CA ILE A 130 -11.37 14.22 -5.14
C ILE A 130 -10.86 14.33 -6.57
N LEU A 131 -9.64 13.87 -6.82
CA LEU A 131 -9.02 13.92 -8.14
C LEU A 131 -8.78 12.51 -8.69
N THR A 132 -8.60 12.41 -10.00
CA THR A 132 -8.34 11.13 -10.68
C THR A 132 -7.15 10.39 -10.07
N GLY A 133 -7.21 9.05 -10.14
CA GLY A 133 -6.12 8.22 -9.66
C GLY A 133 -4.83 8.43 -10.46
N ASP A 134 -4.92 8.70 -11.76
CA ASP A 134 -3.74 8.93 -12.61
C ASP A 134 -2.86 10.08 -12.07
N PHE A 135 -3.49 11.06 -11.39
CA PHE A 135 -2.79 12.18 -10.79
C PHE A 135 -1.90 11.79 -9.60
N ASN A 136 -2.12 10.64 -8.94
CA ASN A 136 -1.22 10.14 -7.90
C ASN A 136 0.22 10.04 -8.39
N LYS A 137 0.42 9.52 -9.61
CA LYS A 137 1.76 9.33 -10.15
C LYS A 137 2.46 10.66 -10.34
N GLU A 138 1.77 11.61 -10.98
CA GLU A 138 2.32 12.95 -11.26
C GLU A 138 2.72 13.65 -9.95
N LEU A 139 1.82 13.66 -8.95
CA LEU A 139 2.08 14.30 -7.66
C LEU A 139 3.23 13.63 -6.89
N ILE A 140 3.34 12.30 -6.94
CA ILE A 140 4.46 11.58 -6.30
C ILE A 140 5.77 11.90 -7.03
N GLU A 141 5.80 11.90 -8.36
CA GLU A 141 7.00 12.27 -9.13
C GLU A 141 7.49 13.69 -8.81
N VAL A 142 6.55 14.64 -8.72
CA VAL A 142 6.84 16.02 -8.29
C VAL A 142 7.40 16.04 -6.87
N SER A 143 6.75 15.36 -5.92
CA SER A 143 7.20 15.34 -4.52
C SER A 143 8.61 14.75 -4.34
N MET A 144 8.98 13.78 -5.17
CA MET A 144 10.29 13.11 -5.13
C MET A 144 11.33 13.75 -6.06
N ASN A 145 10.94 14.73 -6.87
CA ASN A 145 11.73 15.29 -7.96
C ASN A 145 12.37 14.21 -8.86
N ARG A 146 11.62 13.16 -9.19
CA ARG A 146 12.09 12.07 -10.06
C ARG A 146 10.93 11.28 -10.64
N LYS A 147 11.17 10.63 -11.79
CA LYS A 147 10.23 9.67 -12.36
C LYS A 147 10.10 8.41 -11.49
N VAL A 148 8.88 7.87 -11.41
CA VAL A 148 8.61 6.62 -10.71
C VAL A 148 8.15 5.56 -11.72
N PRO A 149 8.63 4.31 -11.60
CA PRO A 149 8.30 3.28 -12.57
C PRO A 149 6.86 2.78 -12.37
N ASN A 150 6.32 2.12 -13.40
CA ASN A 150 5.08 1.32 -13.28
C ASN A 150 5.38 -0.14 -12.90
N PHE A 151 6.65 -0.53 -12.88
CA PHE A 151 7.11 -1.86 -12.48
C PHE A 151 8.41 -1.76 -11.68
N ARG A 152 8.44 -2.34 -10.49
CA ARG A 152 9.63 -2.36 -9.64
C ARG A 152 10.41 -3.65 -9.88
N GLN A 153 11.49 -3.56 -10.65
CA GLN A 153 12.29 -4.72 -11.07
C GLN A 153 12.89 -5.52 -9.90
N SER A 154 13.29 -4.84 -8.82
CA SER A 154 13.92 -5.47 -7.66
C SER A 154 12.96 -6.36 -6.85
N THR A 155 11.67 -6.01 -6.82
CA THR A 155 10.64 -6.74 -6.07
C THR A 155 9.62 -7.44 -6.98
N LYS A 156 9.77 -7.35 -8.31
CA LYS A 156 8.88 -7.93 -9.31
C LYS A 156 7.41 -7.54 -9.14
N GLN A 157 7.16 -6.28 -8.77
CA GLN A 157 5.83 -5.76 -8.50
C GLN A 157 5.38 -4.76 -9.55
N TYR A 158 4.12 -4.86 -9.98
CA TYR A 158 3.46 -3.78 -10.70
C TYR A 158 3.06 -2.67 -9.72
N LEU A 159 3.32 -1.42 -10.10
CA LEU A 159 2.91 -0.23 -9.38
C LEU A 159 1.73 0.39 -10.12
N LYS A 160 0.56 0.37 -9.49
CA LYS A 160 -0.68 0.94 -10.01
C LYS A 160 -1.00 2.22 -9.26
N TRP A 161 -1.13 3.30 -9.99
CA TRP A 161 -1.35 4.64 -9.45
C TRP A 161 -2.80 5.08 -9.62
N ASN A 162 -3.50 4.52 -10.61
CA ASN A 162 -4.78 5.01 -11.09
C ASN A 162 -6.02 4.34 -10.50
N LEU A 163 -5.82 3.39 -9.58
CA LEU A 163 -6.92 2.57 -9.05
C LEU A 163 -7.66 3.22 -7.88
N ILE A 164 -7.06 4.21 -7.24
CA ILE A 164 -7.64 4.91 -6.08
C ILE A 164 -7.44 6.41 -6.28
N PRO A 165 -8.47 7.26 -6.05
CA PRO A 165 -8.36 8.68 -6.28
C PRO A 165 -7.38 9.36 -5.31
N VAL A 166 -6.97 10.57 -5.68
CA VAL A 166 -6.29 11.52 -4.77
C VAL A 166 -7.36 12.24 -3.97
N ILE A 167 -7.08 12.55 -2.70
CA ILE A 167 -7.92 13.44 -1.87
C ILE A 167 -7.05 14.60 -1.40
N ALA A 168 -7.44 15.82 -1.74
CA ALA A 168 -6.70 17.04 -1.38
C ALA A 168 -7.57 17.94 -0.49
N GLU A 169 -7.02 18.37 0.64
CA GLU A 169 -7.65 19.27 1.62
C GLU A 169 -7.33 20.73 1.29
N PHE A 170 -8.34 21.57 1.26
CA PHE A 170 -8.24 23.01 1.06
C PHE A 170 -8.95 23.76 2.19
N ASP A 171 -8.35 24.84 2.68
CA ASP A 171 -9.02 25.71 3.65
C ASP A 171 -10.04 26.66 2.99
N SER A 172 -10.67 27.51 3.79
CA SER A 172 -11.66 28.49 3.33
C SER A 172 -11.13 29.50 2.31
N HIS A 173 -9.81 29.67 2.19
CA HIS A 173 -9.16 30.52 1.21
C HIS A 173 -8.72 29.73 -0.03
N ASN A 174 -9.13 28.46 -0.15
CA ASN A 174 -8.73 27.54 -1.20
C ASN A 174 -7.21 27.29 -1.23
N GLU A 175 -6.54 27.40 -0.08
CA GLU A 175 -5.14 27.02 0.10
C GLU A 175 -5.00 25.53 0.43
N LEU A 176 -4.12 24.81 -0.28
CA LEU A 176 -3.88 23.38 -0.03
C LEU A 176 -3.24 23.16 1.35
N LYS A 177 -3.87 22.37 2.23
CA LYS A 177 -3.42 22.12 3.61
C LYS A 177 -2.85 20.73 3.83
N SER A 178 -3.41 19.73 3.16
CA SER A 178 -2.90 18.37 3.13
C SER A 178 -3.33 17.64 1.87
N ILE A 179 -2.64 16.55 1.54
CA ILE A 179 -3.01 15.69 0.42
C ILE A 179 -2.74 14.23 0.74
N MET A 180 -3.71 13.38 0.42
CA MET A 180 -3.61 11.93 0.48
C MET A 180 -3.45 11.36 -0.93
N LEU A 181 -2.30 10.72 -1.14
CA LEU A 181 -1.91 10.04 -2.37
C LEU A 181 -1.90 8.52 -2.14
N ASN A 182 -2.08 7.76 -3.21
CA ASN A 182 -2.21 6.32 -3.17
C ASN A 182 -1.30 5.65 -4.20
N ARG A 183 -0.71 4.52 -3.81
CA ARG A 183 -0.03 3.57 -4.70
C ARG A 183 -0.41 2.16 -4.33
N VAL A 184 -0.88 1.40 -5.30
CA VAL A 184 -1.12 -0.04 -5.13
C VAL A 184 0.05 -0.83 -5.73
N GLU A 185 0.58 -1.75 -4.95
CA GLU A 185 1.63 -2.67 -5.37
C GLU A 185 1.03 -4.07 -5.54
N ILE A 186 1.20 -4.63 -6.73
CA ILE A 186 0.70 -5.96 -7.08
C ILE A 186 1.90 -6.87 -7.33
N GLY A 187 2.12 -7.81 -6.41
CA GLY A 187 3.09 -8.89 -6.53
C GLY A 187 2.44 -10.17 -7.04
N SER A 188 3.26 -11.10 -7.52
CA SER A 188 2.87 -12.42 -8.02
C SER A 188 3.59 -13.51 -7.24
N ALA A 189 2.92 -14.63 -6.97
CA ALA A 189 3.56 -15.72 -6.24
C ALA A 189 4.73 -16.29 -7.05
N TYR A 190 5.80 -16.70 -6.35
CA TYR A 190 7.02 -17.26 -6.96
C TYR A 190 7.64 -16.39 -8.06
N ASP A 191 7.46 -15.06 -7.98
CA ASP A 191 7.94 -14.10 -8.98
C ASP A 191 7.46 -14.36 -10.42
N ARG A 192 6.33 -15.06 -10.61
CA ARG A 192 5.73 -15.35 -11.91
C ARG A 192 4.90 -14.18 -12.45
N TYR A 193 5.46 -12.97 -12.46
CA TYR A 193 4.73 -11.73 -12.78
C TYR A 193 4.20 -11.64 -14.22
N ARG A 194 4.63 -12.56 -15.10
CA ARG A 194 4.14 -12.69 -16.48
C ARG A 194 3.01 -13.71 -16.63
N ASP A 195 2.71 -14.48 -15.59
CA ASP A 195 1.65 -15.48 -15.61
C ASP A 195 0.35 -14.90 -15.03
N PRO A 196 -0.70 -14.69 -15.84
CA PRO A 196 -1.96 -14.13 -15.37
C PRO A 196 -2.72 -15.03 -14.37
N ASN A 197 -2.41 -16.33 -14.34
CA ASN A 197 -3.11 -17.34 -13.54
C ASN A 197 -2.38 -17.69 -12.23
N VAL A 198 -1.37 -16.93 -11.85
CA VAL A 198 -0.74 -17.06 -10.53
C VAL A 198 -1.46 -16.21 -9.49
N GLN A 199 -1.44 -16.64 -8.22
CA GLN A 199 -1.95 -15.82 -7.12
C GLN A 199 -1.17 -14.52 -6.99
N SER A 200 -1.88 -13.47 -6.58
CA SER A 200 -1.35 -12.13 -6.37
C SER A 200 -1.30 -11.76 -4.89
N GLU A 201 -0.39 -10.85 -4.59
CA GLU A 201 -0.30 -10.16 -3.31
C GLU A 201 -0.55 -8.68 -3.60
N ILE A 202 -1.46 -8.06 -2.86
CA ILE A 202 -1.88 -6.68 -3.11
C ILE A 202 -1.64 -5.85 -1.85
N ASN A 203 -0.83 -4.80 -2.00
CA ASN A 203 -0.53 -3.84 -0.96
C ASN A 203 -1.01 -2.44 -1.36
N LEU A 204 -1.79 -1.81 -0.50
CA LEU A 204 -2.14 -0.40 -0.64
C LEU A 204 -1.17 0.44 0.19
N ASN A 205 -0.51 1.41 -0.45
CA ASN A 205 0.28 2.43 0.23
C ASN A 205 -0.47 3.76 0.14
N ILE A 206 -0.73 4.35 1.30
CA ILE A 206 -1.40 5.63 1.48
C ILE A 206 -0.37 6.62 2.01
N LEU A 207 -0.09 7.67 1.25
CA LEU A 207 0.86 8.70 1.63
C LEU A 207 0.12 9.99 1.90
N VAL A 208 0.32 10.58 3.07
CA VAL A 208 -0.23 11.89 3.42
C VAL A 208 0.90 12.89 3.56
N TYR A 209 0.74 14.03 2.90
CA TYR A 209 1.67 15.16 2.93
C TYR A 209 0.97 16.36 3.56
N THR A 210 1.68 17.06 4.45
CA THR A 210 1.23 18.29 5.12
C THR A 210 2.37 19.31 5.13
N GLY A 211 2.05 20.54 5.55
CA GLY A 211 3.05 21.57 5.85
C GLY A 211 4.10 21.75 4.75
N ASN A 212 5.37 21.73 5.14
CA ASN A 212 6.49 22.00 4.22
C ASN A 212 6.65 20.95 3.12
N ALA A 213 6.17 19.71 3.34
CA ALA A 213 6.25 18.67 2.33
C ALA A 213 5.33 18.95 1.12
N LEU A 214 4.35 19.85 1.28
CA LEU A 214 3.47 20.29 0.19
C LEU A 214 4.11 21.34 -0.71
N ASN A 215 5.14 22.06 -0.25
CA ASN A 215 5.69 23.20 -1.00
C ASN A 215 6.16 22.79 -2.39
N THR A 216 6.78 21.62 -2.54
CA THR A 216 7.19 21.10 -3.84
C THR A 216 5.99 20.90 -4.77
N ILE A 217 4.87 20.39 -4.26
CA ILE A 217 3.64 20.20 -5.04
C ILE A 217 3.03 21.56 -5.39
N LYS A 218 2.85 22.45 -4.40
CA LYS A 218 2.28 23.79 -4.59
C LYS A 218 3.03 24.61 -5.65
N ASN A 219 4.35 24.51 -5.65
CA ASN A 219 5.20 25.33 -6.52
C ASN A 219 5.36 24.76 -7.94
N ASN A 220 5.09 23.47 -8.15
CA ASN A 220 5.38 22.80 -9.44
C ASN A 220 4.14 22.26 -10.16
N VAL A 221 2.96 22.25 -9.51
CA VAL A 221 1.72 21.76 -10.11
C VAL A 221 0.81 22.94 -10.44
N SER A 222 0.54 23.14 -11.72
CA SER A 222 -0.26 24.28 -12.19
C SER A 222 -1.73 24.14 -11.79
N LYS A 223 -2.43 25.27 -11.64
CA LYS A 223 -3.89 25.28 -11.35
C LYS A 223 -4.69 24.45 -12.36
N LYS A 224 -4.36 24.57 -13.64
CA LYS A 224 -4.98 23.78 -14.72
C LYS A 224 -4.87 22.27 -14.48
N LYS A 225 -3.73 21.78 -13.96
CA LYS A 225 -3.58 20.35 -13.65
C LYS A 225 -4.52 19.89 -12.54
N TRP A 226 -4.79 20.72 -11.55
CA TRP A 226 -5.80 20.42 -10.52
C TRP A 226 -7.21 20.38 -11.11
N GLU A 227 -7.54 21.34 -11.97
CA GLU A 227 -8.86 21.43 -12.61
C GLU A 227 -9.11 20.25 -13.57
N ASP A 228 -8.14 19.93 -14.44
CA ASP A 228 -8.23 18.85 -15.43
C ASP A 228 -8.37 17.46 -14.77
N ASN A 229 -7.95 17.29 -13.51
CA ASN A 229 -8.04 16.02 -12.78
C ASN A 229 -9.18 15.98 -11.76
N LEU A 230 -10.01 17.02 -11.63
CA LEU A 230 -11.08 17.06 -10.63
C LEU A 230 -12.21 16.09 -10.99
N ILE A 231 -12.55 15.18 -10.08
CA ILE A 231 -13.73 14.31 -10.18
C ILE A 231 -14.92 14.96 -9.47
N SER A 232 -14.70 15.41 -8.24
CA SER A 232 -15.73 16.04 -7.42
C SER A 232 -15.14 16.87 -6.27
N SER A 233 -15.96 17.73 -5.69
CA SER A 233 -15.63 18.54 -4.52
C SER A 233 -16.71 18.40 -3.45
N SER A 234 -16.31 18.55 -2.19
CA SER A 234 -17.22 18.79 -1.05
C SER A 234 -17.16 20.26 -0.65
N ASN A 235 -18.30 20.77 -0.17
CA ASN A 235 -18.47 22.08 0.44
C ASN A 235 -18.87 21.90 1.90
#